data_AF-A0A7X9QDN3-F1
#
_entry.id   AF-A0A7X9QDN3-F1
#
_cell.length_a   1.000
_cell.length_b   1.000
_cell.length_c   1.000
_cell.angle_alpha   90.00
_cell.angle_beta   90.00
_cell.angle_gamma   90.00
#
_symmetry.space_group_name_H-M   'P 1'
#
loop_
_entity.id
_entity.type
_entity.pdbx_description
1 polymer ?
#
loop_
_entity_poly.entity_id
_entity_poly.type
_entity_poly.pdbx_seq_one_letter_code
_entity_poly.pdbx_strand_id
1 'polypeptide(L)'
;VIVDDGTATNSFIGQLTRGTRLSRWHLAETGRDVVIDLLSEHAREFFTPSQRDGRSVEVFTSMPVQAPTGTRQSANTFAWTRSRFGPPVVNDAADVIGTSLVETGVVDADRYLAGVAAVTRRFGAGRYFAHRREDDAKLAAIAARTGLTVVRPEVPLEIAVRRGPVSALMVSYPSTVTHTLPLVLVDTPVELAVADVPAAWLLPGAPVGAADFLENVNTTARRRHELT
;
A
#
# COMPACT_ATOMS: atom_id res chain seq x y z
N VAL A 1 13.76 -16.86 -3.95
CA VAL A 1 13.22 -15.86 -2.99
C VAL A 1 12.30 -14.92 -3.75
N ILE A 2 11.13 -14.62 -3.20
CA ILE A 2 10.14 -13.68 -3.73
C ILE A 2 10.15 -12.47 -2.80
N VAL A 3 10.28 -11.28 -3.35
CA VAL A 3 10.37 -10.03 -2.60
C VAL A 3 9.24 -9.12 -3.06
N ASP A 4 8.32 -8.84 -2.16
CA ASP A 4 7.25 -7.87 -2.37
C ASP A 4 6.71 -7.40 -1.02
N ASP A 5 6.62 -6.10 -0.83
CA ASP A 5 6.03 -5.47 0.35
C ASP A 5 4.64 -4.90 0.02
N GLY A 6 4.14 -5.11 -1.20
CA GLY A 6 2.85 -4.66 -1.66
C GLY A 6 1.69 -5.56 -1.22
N THR A 7 0.50 -4.98 -1.26
CA THR A 7 -0.77 -5.71 -1.06
C THR A 7 -1.01 -6.85 -2.05
N ALA A 8 -0.26 -6.90 -3.16
CA ALA A 8 -0.24 -8.05 -4.08
C ALA A 8 0.24 -9.34 -3.39
N THR A 9 1.13 -9.24 -2.41
CA THR A 9 1.59 -10.38 -1.59
C THR A 9 0.42 -11.06 -0.87
N ASN A 10 -0.58 -10.32 -0.39
CA ASN A 10 -1.76 -10.91 0.25
C ASN A 10 -2.53 -11.83 -0.72
N SER A 11 -2.71 -11.36 -1.96
CA SER A 11 -3.39 -12.12 -3.00
C SER A 11 -2.56 -13.33 -3.44
N PHE A 12 -1.25 -13.15 -3.62
CA PHE A 12 -0.32 -14.21 -3.97
C PHE A 12 -0.32 -15.34 -2.95
N ILE A 13 -0.15 -15.01 -1.66
CA ILE A 13 -0.20 -16.01 -0.57
C ILE A 13 -1.57 -16.68 -0.50
N GLY A 14 -2.66 -15.91 -0.58
CA GLY A 14 -4.01 -16.48 -0.56
C GLY A 14 -4.24 -17.48 -1.70
N GLN A 15 -3.72 -17.20 -2.89
CA GLN A 15 -3.83 -18.08 -4.05
C GLN A 15 -2.95 -19.33 -3.93
N LEU A 16 -1.71 -19.18 -3.44
CA LEU A 16 -0.84 -20.34 -3.17
C LEU A 16 -1.44 -21.26 -2.10
N THR A 17 -1.95 -20.70 -1.00
CA THR A 17 -2.55 -21.47 0.09
C THR A 17 -3.78 -22.25 -0.38
N ARG A 18 -4.60 -21.68 -1.27
CA ARG A 18 -5.76 -22.37 -1.86
C ARG A 18 -5.41 -23.30 -3.02
N GLY A 19 -4.18 -23.29 -3.50
CA GLY A 19 -3.79 -24.01 -4.72
C GLY A 19 -4.46 -23.49 -5.99
N THR A 20 -5.00 -22.27 -5.98
CA THR A 20 -5.64 -21.67 -7.16
C THR A 20 -4.60 -21.10 -8.12
N ARG A 21 -4.98 -20.97 -9.40
CA ARG A 21 -4.13 -20.34 -10.42
C ARG A 21 -3.72 -18.93 -10.00
N LEU A 22 -2.47 -18.55 -10.28
CA LEU A 22 -1.99 -17.20 -9.98
C LEU A 22 -2.62 -16.17 -10.91
N SER A 23 -3.13 -15.09 -10.34
CA SER A 23 -3.85 -14.05 -11.05
C SER A 23 -3.68 -12.71 -10.36
N ARG A 24 -3.76 -11.63 -11.14
CA ARG A 24 -3.92 -10.29 -10.58
C ARG A 24 -5.40 -10.06 -10.31
N TRP A 25 -5.72 -9.56 -9.12
CA TRP A 25 -7.10 -9.34 -8.71
C TRP A 25 -7.87 -8.40 -9.67
N HIS A 26 -7.24 -7.34 -10.16
CA HIS A 26 -7.83 -6.44 -11.18
C HIS A 26 -7.99 -7.05 -12.59
N LEU A 27 -7.43 -8.23 -12.85
CA LEU A 27 -7.48 -8.92 -14.15
C LEU A 27 -8.17 -10.29 -14.04
N ALA A 28 -8.83 -10.56 -12.91
CA ALA A 28 -9.47 -11.84 -12.63
C ALA A 28 -10.57 -12.21 -13.64
N GLU A 29 -11.23 -11.21 -14.24
CA GLU A 29 -12.52 -11.40 -14.93
C GLU A 29 -12.54 -11.01 -16.42
N THR A 30 -11.44 -10.49 -16.98
CA THR A 30 -11.38 -10.27 -18.44
C THR A 30 -11.10 -11.60 -19.13
N GLY A 31 -12.05 -12.07 -19.96
CA GLY A 31 -12.00 -13.34 -20.68
C GLY A 31 -10.58 -13.74 -21.08
N ARG A 32 -10.07 -14.80 -20.44
CA ARG A 32 -8.65 -15.15 -20.51
C ARG A 32 -8.37 -16.08 -21.67
N ASP A 33 -7.31 -15.74 -22.40
CA ASP A 33 -6.65 -16.61 -23.35
C ASP A 33 -6.17 -17.89 -22.63
N VAL A 34 -6.39 -19.05 -23.23
CA VAL A 34 -5.95 -20.37 -22.74
C VAL A 34 -4.46 -20.37 -22.39
N VAL A 35 -3.66 -19.59 -23.12
CA VAL A 35 -2.22 -19.43 -22.85
C VAL A 35 -1.96 -18.78 -21.48
N ILE A 36 -2.75 -17.78 -21.10
CA ILE A 36 -2.61 -17.11 -19.78
C ILE A 36 -2.94 -18.09 -18.67
N ASP A 37 -3.94 -18.95 -18.85
CA ASP A 37 -4.31 -19.95 -17.85
C ASP A 37 -3.20 -20.98 -17.61
N LEU A 38 -2.60 -21.50 -18.68
CA LEU A 38 -1.46 -22.42 -18.58
C LEU A 38 -0.25 -21.78 -17.90
N LEU A 39 0.06 -20.52 -18.24
CA LEU A 39 1.13 -19.77 -17.58
C LEU A 39 0.82 -19.52 -16.10
N SER A 40 -0.44 -19.29 -15.75
CA SER A 40 -0.88 -19.05 -14.37
C SER A 40 -0.79 -20.31 -13.50
N GLU A 41 -1.08 -21.48 -14.08
CA GLU A 41 -0.88 -22.78 -13.45
C GLU A 41 0.60 -23.11 -13.28
N HIS A 42 1.38 -22.93 -14.35
CA HIS A 42 2.83 -23.18 -14.29
C HIS A 42 3.51 -22.26 -13.28
N ALA A 43 3.14 -20.98 -13.24
CA ALA A 43 3.66 -20.04 -12.26
C ALA A 43 3.32 -20.48 -10.83
N ARG A 44 2.10 -20.94 -10.57
CA ARG A 44 1.72 -21.50 -9.26
C ARG A 44 2.64 -22.66 -8.87
N GLU A 45 2.85 -23.62 -9.77
CA GLU A 45 3.73 -24.76 -9.52
C GLU A 45 5.17 -24.31 -9.26
N PHE A 46 5.69 -23.41 -10.09
CA PHE A 46 7.03 -22.85 -9.94
C PHE A 46 7.21 -22.16 -8.58
N PHE A 47 6.21 -21.41 -8.12
CA PHE A 47 6.22 -20.72 -6.83
C PHE A 47 5.74 -21.56 -5.65
N THR A 48 5.55 -22.87 -5.84
CA THR A 48 5.26 -23.82 -4.77
C THR A 48 6.50 -24.65 -4.45
N PRO A 49 6.84 -24.86 -3.16
CA PRO A 49 7.88 -25.79 -2.75
C PRO A 49 7.62 -27.20 -3.30
N SER A 50 8.67 -27.88 -3.76
CA SER A 50 8.54 -29.21 -4.35
C SER A 50 9.64 -30.13 -3.83
N GLN A 51 9.22 -31.25 -3.24
CA GLN A 51 10.16 -32.29 -2.82
C GLN A 51 10.73 -33.07 -4.01
N ARG A 52 10.00 -33.15 -5.12
CA ARG A 52 10.39 -33.92 -6.31
C ARG A 52 11.70 -33.43 -6.92
N ASP A 53 11.90 -32.12 -6.94
CA ASP A 53 13.05 -31.45 -7.54
C ASP A 53 13.83 -30.60 -6.52
N GLY A 54 13.52 -30.72 -5.23
CA GLY A 54 14.20 -30.01 -4.14
C GLY A 54 13.94 -28.50 -4.11
N ARG A 55 12.93 -28.00 -4.84
CA ARG A 55 12.65 -26.56 -4.90
C ARG A 55 12.18 -26.03 -3.56
N SER A 56 12.91 -25.05 -3.03
CA SER A 56 12.51 -24.26 -1.88
C SER A 56 12.02 -22.88 -2.31
N VAL A 57 10.95 -22.39 -1.67
CA VAL A 57 10.43 -21.04 -1.87
C VAL A 57 10.52 -20.27 -0.57
N GLU A 58 10.95 -19.03 -0.66
CA GLU A 58 10.95 -18.07 0.45
C GLU A 58 10.25 -16.80 -0.01
N VAL A 59 9.38 -16.28 0.85
CA VAL A 59 8.72 -14.98 0.69
C VAL A 59 9.31 -14.02 1.72
N PHE A 60 9.99 -12.99 1.23
CA PHE A 60 10.52 -11.90 2.02
C PHE A 60 9.59 -10.68 1.88
N THR A 61 8.89 -10.33 2.96
CA THR A 61 7.82 -9.32 2.91
C THR A 61 7.59 -8.65 4.26
N SER A 62 7.11 -7.42 4.26
CA SER A 62 6.56 -6.73 5.44
C SER A 62 5.08 -7.01 5.69
N MET A 63 4.38 -7.60 4.71
CA MET A 63 2.94 -7.80 4.78
C MET A 63 2.55 -8.82 5.87
N PRO A 64 1.39 -8.64 6.55
CA PRO A 64 0.92 -9.56 7.59
C PRO A 64 0.29 -10.83 6.98
N VAL A 65 1.08 -11.59 6.23
CA VAL A 65 0.66 -12.85 5.62
C VAL A 65 1.21 -14.04 6.40
N GLN A 66 0.60 -15.20 6.19
CA GLN A 66 1.11 -16.49 6.66
C GLN A 66 1.45 -17.35 5.45
N ALA A 67 2.74 -17.62 5.24
CA ALA A 67 3.18 -18.46 4.14
C ALA A 67 2.62 -19.89 4.26
N PRO A 68 2.25 -20.53 3.13
CA PRO A 68 1.75 -21.89 3.13
C PRO A 68 2.86 -22.89 3.52
N THR A 69 2.44 -24.07 3.99
CA THR A 69 3.34 -25.16 4.40
C THR A 69 4.45 -25.41 3.37
N GLY A 70 5.69 -25.53 3.86
CA GLY A 70 6.88 -25.74 3.03
C GLY A 70 7.49 -24.47 2.44
N THR A 71 6.77 -23.33 2.46
CA THR A 71 7.31 -22.03 2.04
C THR A 71 7.91 -21.33 3.25
N ARG A 72 9.15 -20.85 3.13
CA ARG A 72 9.77 -20.02 4.17
C ARG A 72 9.21 -18.61 4.09
N GLN A 73 9.06 -17.97 5.25
CA GLN A 73 8.71 -16.56 5.34
C GLN A 73 9.77 -15.83 6.14
N SER A 74 10.27 -14.73 5.56
CA SER A 74 11.21 -13.83 6.21
C SER A 74 10.59 -12.43 6.26
N ALA A 75 10.72 -11.78 7.41
CA ALA A 75 10.12 -10.46 7.61
C ALA A 75 11.03 -9.36 7.06
N ASN A 76 10.51 -8.53 6.16
CA ASN A 76 11.13 -7.25 5.86
C ASN A 76 10.78 -6.25 6.97
N THR A 77 11.75 -5.92 7.81
CA THR A 77 11.57 -4.99 8.93
C THR A 77 11.96 -3.55 8.59
N PHE A 78 12.38 -3.30 7.35
CA PHE A 78 12.96 -2.02 6.90
C PHE A 78 14.15 -1.52 7.74
N ALA A 79 14.81 -2.38 8.52
CA ALA A 79 15.95 -1.98 9.37
C ALA A 79 17.08 -1.30 8.59
N TRP A 80 17.26 -1.66 7.32
CA TRP A 80 18.27 -1.06 6.45
C TRP A 80 18.00 0.43 6.17
N THR A 81 16.74 0.88 6.08
CA THR A 81 16.45 2.30 5.83
C THR A 81 16.86 3.14 7.03
N ARG A 82 16.57 2.63 8.23
CA ARG A 82 16.96 3.26 9.50
C ARG A 82 18.47 3.34 9.65
N SER A 83 19.16 2.21 9.41
CA SER A 83 20.62 2.14 9.46
C SER A 83 21.29 3.05 8.42
N ARG A 84 20.73 3.18 7.22
CA ARG A 84 21.36 3.91 6.11
C ARG A 84 21.12 5.42 6.16
N PHE A 85 19.93 5.85 6.61
CA PHE A 85 19.50 7.25 6.51
C PHE A 85 19.39 7.95 7.86
N GLY A 86 19.42 7.23 8.99
CA GLY A 86 19.21 7.83 10.30
C GLY A 86 17.77 8.32 10.50
N PRO A 87 17.43 8.89 11.66
CA PRO A 87 16.09 9.42 11.94
C PRO A 87 15.85 10.73 11.14
N PRO A 88 14.62 10.98 10.67
CA PRO A 88 14.30 12.23 10.03
C PRO A 88 14.15 13.38 11.03
N VAL A 89 14.21 14.62 10.52
CA VAL A 89 13.72 15.79 11.26
C VAL A 89 12.19 15.71 11.32
N VAL A 90 11.65 15.74 12.54
CA VAL A 90 10.21 15.69 12.81
C VAL A 90 9.73 17.07 13.26
N ASN A 91 8.69 17.58 12.60
CA ASN A 91 8.04 18.85 12.94
C ASN A 91 6.68 18.60 13.58
N ASP A 92 6.25 19.51 14.47
CA ASP A 92 4.93 19.45 15.12
C ASP A 92 3.83 19.96 14.17
N ALA A 93 3.44 19.10 13.23
CA ALA A 93 2.45 19.36 12.18
C ALA A 93 1.80 18.05 11.70
N ALA A 94 0.99 18.14 10.64
CA ALA A 94 0.45 16.98 9.94
C ALA A 94 0.81 16.97 8.44
N ASP A 95 1.07 15.78 7.91
CA ASP A 95 1.22 15.51 6.47
C ASP A 95 0.09 14.59 5.99
N VAL A 96 -0.40 14.80 4.76
CA VAL A 96 -1.31 13.87 4.09
C VAL A 96 -0.53 13.03 3.08
N ILE A 97 -0.78 11.72 3.06
CA ILE A 97 -0.19 10.80 2.09
C ILE A 97 -1.25 10.41 1.05
N GLY A 98 -0.92 10.67 -0.21
CA GLY A 98 -1.77 10.40 -1.36
C GLY A 98 -1.84 8.93 -1.76
N THR A 99 -2.80 8.61 -2.63
CA THR A 99 -3.00 7.25 -3.17
C THR A 99 -3.52 7.31 -4.60
N SER A 100 -3.25 6.29 -5.39
CA SER A 100 -3.69 6.23 -6.79
C SER A 100 -5.12 5.71 -6.99
N LEU A 101 -5.98 5.72 -5.96
CA LEU A 101 -7.31 5.10 -6.04
C LEU A 101 -8.19 5.74 -7.12
N VAL A 102 -8.04 7.05 -7.34
CA VAL A 102 -8.73 7.77 -8.40
C VAL A 102 -8.22 7.32 -9.77
N GLU A 103 -6.90 7.27 -9.95
CA GLU A 103 -6.26 6.90 -11.22
C GLU A 103 -6.47 5.43 -11.58
N THR A 104 -6.71 4.57 -10.59
CA THR A 104 -7.10 3.18 -10.80
C THR A 104 -8.60 2.97 -11.00
N GLY A 105 -9.39 4.05 -11.05
CA GLY A 105 -10.85 3.99 -11.25
C GLY A 105 -11.62 3.35 -10.08
N VAL A 106 -11.03 3.33 -8.88
CA VAL A 106 -11.66 2.75 -7.68
C VAL A 106 -12.55 3.80 -7.01
N VAL A 107 -12.05 5.03 -6.89
CA VAL A 107 -12.70 6.12 -6.14
C VAL A 107 -13.04 7.29 -7.06
N ASP A 108 -14.19 7.91 -6.82
CA ASP A 108 -14.60 9.15 -7.46
C ASP A 108 -13.66 10.32 -7.09
N ALA A 109 -13.22 11.06 -8.11
CA ALA A 109 -12.22 12.12 -7.94
C ALA A 109 -12.69 13.26 -7.04
N ASP A 110 -13.93 13.72 -7.19
CA ASP A 110 -14.44 14.84 -6.40
C ASP A 110 -14.66 14.44 -4.93
N ARG A 111 -15.14 13.22 -4.68
CA ARG A 111 -15.23 12.67 -3.32
C ARG A 111 -13.86 12.54 -2.68
N TYR A 112 -12.85 12.09 -3.42
CA TYR A 112 -11.47 12.03 -2.92
C TYR A 112 -10.94 13.41 -2.54
N LEU A 113 -11.10 14.41 -3.42
CA LEU A 113 -10.67 15.78 -3.17
C LEU A 113 -11.37 16.40 -1.95
N ALA A 114 -12.67 16.14 -1.79
CA ALA A 114 -13.43 16.57 -0.61
C ALA A 114 -12.90 15.90 0.67
N GLY A 115 -12.52 14.62 0.58
CA GLY A 115 -11.83 13.87 1.61
C GLY A 115 -10.51 14.53 2.05
N VAL A 116 -9.61 14.77 1.10
CA VAL A 116 -8.31 15.40 1.36
C VAL A 116 -8.52 16.75 2.04
N ALA A 117 -9.48 17.55 1.57
CA ALA A 117 -9.81 18.83 2.19
C ALA A 117 -10.33 18.68 3.63
N ALA A 118 -11.14 17.65 3.92
CA ALA A 118 -11.64 17.38 5.27
C ALA A 118 -10.51 16.94 6.22
N VAL A 119 -9.63 16.04 5.79
CA VAL A 119 -8.44 15.61 6.55
C VAL A 119 -7.53 16.81 6.82
N THR A 120 -7.27 17.62 5.80
CA THR A 120 -6.44 18.82 5.91
C THR A 120 -6.96 19.78 6.97
N ARG A 121 -8.26 20.10 6.93
CA ARG A 121 -8.87 20.99 7.92
C ARG A 121 -8.88 20.39 9.33
N ARG A 122 -9.13 19.08 9.45
CA ARG A 122 -9.21 18.40 10.75
C ARG A 122 -7.88 18.40 11.49
N PHE A 123 -6.79 18.15 10.77
CA PHE A 123 -5.47 17.95 11.37
C PHE A 123 -4.49 19.11 11.13
N GLY A 124 -4.91 20.17 10.42
CA GLY A 124 -4.05 21.30 10.11
C GLY A 124 -2.88 20.93 9.20
N ALA A 125 -3.09 20.01 8.26
CA ALA A 125 -1.99 19.50 7.44
C ALA A 125 -1.40 20.57 6.52
N GLY A 126 -0.07 20.57 6.36
CA GLY A 126 0.65 21.55 5.54
C GLY A 126 1.16 20.99 4.21
N ARG A 127 1.34 19.67 4.11
CA ARG A 127 1.91 19.02 2.92
C ARG A 127 1.11 17.81 2.48
N TYR A 128 1.17 17.55 1.17
CA TYR A 128 0.59 16.37 0.53
C TYR A 128 1.71 15.58 -0.16
N PHE A 129 2.03 14.39 0.33
CA PHE A 129 2.98 13.48 -0.31
C PHE A 129 2.27 12.73 -1.44
N ALA A 130 2.50 13.18 -2.66
CA ALA A 130 1.88 12.61 -3.84
C ALA A 130 2.34 11.18 -4.08
N HIS A 131 1.40 10.33 -4.45
CA HIS A 131 1.73 9.01 -4.96
C HIS A 131 2.19 9.14 -6.42
N ARG A 132 3.22 8.38 -6.82
CA ARG A 132 3.88 8.49 -8.14
C ARG A 132 2.99 8.33 -9.38
N ARG A 133 1.77 7.80 -9.19
CA ARG A 133 0.79 7.57 -10.26
C ARG A 133 -0.29 8.63 -10.30
N GLU A 134 -0.27 9.61 -9.40
CA GLU A 134 -1.29 10.65 -9.37
C GLU A 134 -1.10 11.67 -10.47
N ASP A 135 -2.20 12.04 -11.12
CA ASP A 135 -2.17 12.95 -12.25
C ASP A 135 -1.92 14.40 -11.83
N ASP A 136 -1.17 15.13 -12.66
CA ASP A 136 -0.83 16.54 -12.42
C ASP A 136 -2.07 17.42 -12.19
N ALA A 137 -3.14 17.18 -12.94
CA ALA A 137 -4.39 17.93 -12.80
C ALA A 137 -5.06 17.71 -11.44
N LYS A 138 -5.07 16.46 -10.94
CA LYS A 138 -5.60 16.14 -9.61
C LYS A 138 -4.76 16.81 -8.53
N LEU A 139 -3.45 16.74 -8.66
CA LEU A 139 -2.50 17.33 -7.70
C LEU A 139 -2.61 18.85 -7.65
N ALA A 140 -2.76 19.51 -8.81
CA ALA A 140 -3.03 20.94 -8.89
C ALA A 140 -4.37 21.30 -8.21
N ALA A 141 -5.41 20.49 -8.41
CA ALA A 141 -6.70 20.68 -7.75
C ALA A 141 -6.60 20.51 -6.22
N ILE A 142 -5.81 19.56 -5.71
CA ILE A 142 -5.52 19.41 -4.28
C ILE A 142 -4.88 20.69 -3.75
N ALA A 143 -3.78 21.15 -4.36
CA ALA A 143 -3.08 22.35 -3.93
C ALA A 143 -4.02 23.57 -3.90
N ALA A 144 -4.80 23.77 -4.96
CA ALA A 144 -5.72 24.91 -5.07
C ALA A 144 -6.87 24.86 -4.05
N ARG A 145 -7.43 23.67 -3.76
CA ARG A 145 -8.57 23.52 -2.84
C ARG A 145 -8.17 23.54 -1.36
N THR A 146 -6.92 23.19 -1.04
CA THR A 146 -6.50 22.93 0.34
C THR A 146 -5.37 23.82 0.84
N GLY A 147 -4.62 24.47 -0.06
CA GLY A 147 -3.40 25.19 0.28
C GLY A 147 -2.21 24.29 0.63
N LEU A 148 -2.35 22.95 0.51
CA LEU A 148 -1.26 22.01 0.78
C LEU A 148 -0.11 22.23 -0.20
N THR A 149 1.11 22.16 0.32
CA THR A 149 2.31 22.02 -0.52
C THR A 149 2.39 20.59 -1.03
N VAL A 150 2.25 20.39 -2.35
CA VAL A 150 2.40 19.07 -2.97
C VAL A 150 3.88 18.69 -3.04
N VAL A 151 4.24 17.60 -2.38
CA VAL A 151 5.57 17.00 -2.39
C VAL A 151 5.53 15.80 -3.32
N ARG A 152 6.45 15.72 -4.28
CA ARG A 152 6.63 14.58 -5.18
C ARG A 152 7.93 13.84 -4.84
N PRO A 153 7.88 12.75 -4.06
CA PRO A 153 9.08 11.98 -3.75
C PRO A 153 9.72 11.40 -5.02
N GLU A 154 11.03 11.62 -5.19
CA GLU A 154 11.82 11.01 -6.28
C GLU A 154 12.18 9.53 -6.01
N VAL A 155 11.98 9.10 -4.77
CA VAL A 155 12.26 7.76 -4.26
C VAL A 155 11.01 7.19 -3.58
N PRO A 156 10.94 5.87 -3.33
CA PRO A 156 9.87 5.29 -2.51
C PRO A 156 9.67 6.06 -1.21
N LEU A 157 8.41 6.18 -0.78
CA LEU A 157 8.05 7.02 0.36
C LEU A 157 8.81 6.61 1.62
N GLU A 158 9.06 5.31 1.82
CA GLU A 158 9.86 4.72 2.90
C GLU A 158 11.27 5.31 3.00
N ILE A 159 11.88 5.67 1.85
CA ILE A 159 13.18 6.34 1.82
C ILE A 159 13.01 7.84 2.03
N ALA A 160 12.02 8.45 1.37
CA ALA A 160 11.78 9.89 1.45
C ALA A 160 11.49 10.34 2.88
N VAL A 161 10.67 9.60 3.62
CA VAL A 161 10.34 9.93 5.02
C VAL A 161 11.53 9.82 5.95
N ARG A 162 12.49 8.92 5.69
CA ARG A 162 13.73 8.83 6.50
C ARG A 162 14.69 9.98 6.21
N ARG A 163 14.70 10.48 4.98
CA ARG A 163 15.51 11.66 4.61
C ARG A 163 14.91 12.96 5.15
N GLY A 164 13.59 12.97 5.37
CA GLY A 164 12.87 14.08 5.99
C GLY A 164 12.91 15.38 5.18
N PRO A 165 12.35 16.48 5.73
CA PRO A 165 11.60 16.53 6.99
C PRO A 165 10.22 15.85 6.90
N VAL A 166 9.70 15.34 8.03
CA VAL A 166 8.36 14.75 8.18
C VAL A 166 7.57 15.41 9.31
N SER A 167 6.26 15.31 9.27
CA SER A 167 5.37 15.77 10.33
C SER A 167 5.20 14.68 11.40
N ALA A 168 4.97 15.10 12.66
CA ALA A 168 4.71 14.22 13.79
C ALA A 168 3.44 13.38 13.59
N LEU A 169 2.46 13.87 12.83
CA LEU A 169 1.32 13.10 12.36
C LEU A 169 1.38 12.93 10.83
N MET A 170 1.27 11.70 10.35
CA MET A 170 1.09 11.41 8.94
C MET A 170 -0.27 10.71 8.75
N VAL A 171 -1.12 11.25 7.88
CA VAL A 171 -2.44 10.68 7.61
C VAL A 171 -2.46 10.09 6.21
N SER A 172 -2.62 8.77 6.10
CA SER A 172 -2.65 8.06 4.83
C SER A 172 -4.05 7.58 4.48
N TYR A 173 -4.44 7.73 3.23
CA TYR A 173 -5.51 6.90 2.66
C TYR A 173 -5.03 5.45 2.51
N PRO A 174 -5.95 4.47 2.31
CA PRO A 174 -5.59 3.06 2.20
C PRO A 174 -4.55 2.86 1.09
N SER A 175 -3.38 2.35 1.45
CA SER A 175 -2.29 2.02 0.53
C SER A 175 -1.30 1.11 1.23
N THR A 176 -0.36 0.52 0.48
CA THR A 176 0.72 -0.29 1.06
C THR A 176 1.49 0.45 2.17
N VAL A 177 1.58 1.79 2.10
CA VAL A 177 2.42 2.56 3.03
C VAL A 177 1.90 2.51 4.47
N THR A 178 0.62 2.15 4.68
CA THR A 178 0.06 1.93 6.02
C THR A 178 0.67 0.71 6.73
N HIS A 179 1.27 -0.22 5.97
CA HIS A 179 1.99 -1.38 6.51
C HIS A 179 3.50 -1.17 6.60
N THR A 180 4.08 -0.34 5.72
CA THR A 180 5.54 -0.17 5.64
C THR A 180 6.03 0.98 6.52
N LEU A 181 5.35 2.12 6.55
CA LEU A 181 5.79 3.29 7.31
C LEU A 181 5.89 3.06 8.82
N PRO A 182 4.99 2.31 9.49
CA PRO A 182 5.17 2.00 10.91
C PRO A 182 6.47 1.24 11.19
N LEU A 183 6.93 0.40 10.26
CA LEU A 183 8.20 -0.31 10.38
C LEU A 183 9.40 0.62 10.11
N VAL A 184 9.26 1.50 9.12
CA VAL A 184 10.29 2.47 8.73
C VAL A 184 10.54 3.51 9.82
N LEU A 185 9.49 3.93 10.54
CA LEU A 185 9.50 5.02 11.51
C LEU A 185 9.37 4.56 12.97
N VAL A 186 9.47 3.24 13.23
CA VAL A 186 9.30 2.62 14.56
C VAL A 186 10.21 3.20 15.66
N ASP A 187 11.33 3.80 15.28
CA ASP A 187 12.31 4.45 16.16
C ASP A 187 12.12 5.98 16.26
N THR A 188 10.96 6.50 15.86
CA THR A 188 10.65 7.94 15.83
C THR A 188 9.31 8.22 16.51
N PRO A 189 9.03 9.47 16.94
CA PRO A 189 7.74 9.83 17.54
C PRO A 189 6.61 10.02 16.53
N VAL A 190 6.81 9.70 15.25
CA VAL A 190 5.81 9.92 14.20
C VAL A 190 4.64 8.95 14.37
N GLU A 191 3.43 9.50 14.50
CA GLU A 191 2.16 8.78 14.46
C GLU A 191 1.68 8.65 13.01
N LEU A 192 1.24 7.44 12.65
CA LEU A 192 0.57 7.19 11.38
C LEU A 192 -0.92 6.92 11.64
N ALA A 193 -1.79 7.72 11.03
CA ALA A 193 -3.23 7.53 11.05
C ALA A 193 -3.73 7.10 9.68
N VAL A 194 -4.83 6.33 9.66
CA VAL A 194 -5.45 5.86 8.42
C VAL A 194 -6.78 6.56 8.20
N ALA A 195 -6.89 7.31 7.10
CA ALA A 195 -8.14 7.90 6.66
C ALA A 195 -9.00 6.84 5.97
N ASP A 196 -10.27 6.75 6.38
CA ASP A 196 -11.22 5.83 5.75
C ASP A 196 -11.65 6.30 4.36
N VAL A 197 -11.95 5.34 3.49
CA VAL A 197 -12.60 5.56 2.20
C VAL A 197 -14.01 4.99 2.31
N PRO A 198 -15.04 5.82 2.50
CA PRO A 198 -16.41 5.35 2.58
C PRO A 198 -16.80 4.56 1.33
N ALA A 199 -17.60 3.49 1.47
CA ALA A 199 -18.08 2.70 0.34
C ALA A 199 -18.81 3.55 -0.72
N ALA A 200 -19.46 4.63 -0.27
CA ALA A 200 -20.09 5.59 -1.19
C ALA A 200 -19.08 6.22 -2.16
N TRP A 201 -17.80 6.36 -1.81
CA TRP A 201 -16.80 6.96 -2.70
C TRP A 201 -16.44 6.09 -3.90
N LEU A 202 -16.82 4.82 -3.88
CA LEU A 202 -16.50 3.88 -4.95
C LEU A 202 -17.28 4.22 -6.22
N LEU A 203 -16.61 4.14 -7.37
CA LEU A 203 -17.26 4.29 -8.66
C LEU A 203 -18.13 3.05 -8.97
N PRO A 204 -19.23 3.20 -9.72
CA PRO A 204 -20.07 2.06 -10.12
C PRO A 204 -19.32 0.96 -10.89
N GLY A 205 -18.24 1.33 -11.59
CA GLY A 205 -17.37 0.40 -12.33
C GLY A 205 -16.08 0.01 -11.58
N ALA A 206 -15.99 0.29 -10.27
CA ALA A 206 -14.84 -0.12 -9.48
C ALA A 206 -14.70 -1.66 -9.53
N PRO A 207 -13.46 -2.20 -9.48
CA PRO A 207 -13.25 -3.65 -9.51
C PRO A 207 -14.06 -4.38 -8.43
N VAL A 208 -14.59 -5.56 -8.77
CA VAL A 208 -15.29 -6.42 -7.82
C VAL A 208 -14.37 -6.70 -6.61
N GLY A 209 -14.89 -6.51 -5.41
CA GLY A 209 -14.13 -6.67 -4.15
C GLY A 209 -13.24 -5.49 -3.77
N ALA A 210 -13.30 -4.35 -4.47
CA ALA A 210 -12.52 -3.16 -4.10
C ALA A 210 -12.87 -2.64 -2.69
N ALA A 211 -14.15 -2.67 -2.29
CA ALA A 211 -14.57 -2.29 -0.95
C ALA A 211 -13.91 -3.17 0.12
N ASP A 212 -14.03 -4.49 -0.03
CA ASP A 212 -13.43 -5.47 0.89
C ASP A 212 -11.92 -5.37 0.93
N PHE A 213 -11.29 -5.08 -0.22
CA PHE A 213 -9.85 -4.87 -0.30
C PHE A 213 -9.40 -3.64 0.52
N LEU A 214 -10.07 -2.49 0.36
CA LEU A 214 -9.73 -1.27 1.10
C LEU A 214 -9.97 -1.46 2.60
N GLU A 215 -11.10 -2.07 2.97
CA GLU A 215 -11.41 -2.41 4.36
C GLU A 215 -10.36 -3.35 4.95
N ASN A 216 -9.95 -4.38 4.22
CA ASN A 216 -8.93 -5.32 4.66
C ASN A 216 -7.55 -4.65 4.83
N VAL A 217 -7.14 -3.78 3.91
CA VAL A 217 -5.89 -3.00 4.05
C VAL A 217 -5.92 -2.13 5.31
N ASN A 218 -7.03 -1.43 5.56
CA ASN A 218 -7.16 -0.59 6.75
C ASN A 218 -7.17 -1.40 8.04
N THR A 219 -8.03 -2.40 8.14
CA THR A 219 -8.20 -3.22 9.35
C THR A 219 -6.94 -3.99 9.70
N THR A 220 -6.23 -4.55 8.72
CA THR A 220 -4.99 -5.28 8.96
C THR A 220 -3.84 -4.35 9.35
N ALA A 221 -3.73 -3.16 8.75
CA ALA A 221 -2.74 -2.15 9.14
C ALA A 221 -3.00 -1.64 10.56
N ARG A 222 -4.24 -1.18 10.84
CA ARG A 222 -4.67 -0.71 12.18
C ARG A 222 -4.43 -1.76 13.25
N ARG A 223 -4.84 -3.02 13.02
CA ARG A 223 -4.66 -4.10 13.99
C ARG A 223 -3.19 -4.44 14.25
N ARG A 224 -2.36 -4.45 13.20
CA ARG A 224 -0.94 -4.85 13.32
C ARG A 224 -0.10 -3.79 14.02
N HIS A 225 -0.41 -2.53 13.78
CA HIS A 225 0.43 -1.40 14.19
C HIS A 225 -0.24 -0.45 15.18
N GLU A 226 -1.43 -0.82 15.68
CA GLU A 226 -2.21 -0.02 16.63
C GLU A 226 -2.49 1.41 16.12
N LEU A 227 -2.77 1.53 14.82
CA LEU A 227 -2.98 2.83 14.16
C LEU A 227 -4.35 3.42 14.50
N THR A 228 -4.40 4.75 14.59
CA THR A 228 -5.60 5.59 14.74
C THR A 228 -6.38 5.69 13.44
#